data_AF-A0A1V3X3G8-F1
#
_entry.id   AF-A0A1V3X3G8-F1
#
_cell.length_a   1.000
_cell.length_b   1.000
_cell.length_c   1.000
_cell.angle_alpha   90.00
_cell.angle_beta   90.00
_cell.angle_gamma   90.00
#
_symmetry.space_group_name_H-M   'P 1'
#
loop_
_entity.id
_entity.type
_entity.pdbx_description
1 polymer ?
#
loop_
_entity_poly.entity_id
_entity_poly.type
_entity_poly.pdbx_seq_one_letter_code
_entity_poly.pdbx_strand_id
1 'polypeptide(L)' 'MMAGGRSVNNWHYRLEPAGDGTDVTESFRLTPSVFTTVYYWAFGGWLRKRRNIRDMTKTLQRIKDVVEAD' A
#
# COMPACT_ATOMS: atom_id res chain seq x y z
N MET A 1 1.27 -4.99 9.63
CA MET A 1 2.60 -5.50 10.06
C MET A 1 2.99 -4.86 11.39
N MET A 2 3.43 -5.67 12.35
CA MET A 2 3.83 -5.22 13.69
C MET A 2 5.36 -5.20 13.78
N ALA A 3 5.94 -4.13 14.33
CA ALA A 3 7.36 -4.12 14.73
C ALA A 3 7.47 -3.55 16.14
N GLY A 4 8.15 -4.28 17.04
CA GLY A 4 8.35 -3.85 18.43
C GLY A 4 7.04 -3.62 19.23
N GLY A 5 5.98 -4.39 18.95
CA GLY A 5 4.69 -4.26 19.63
C GLY A 5 3.83 -3.08 19.18
N ARG A 6 4.24 -2.32 18.15
CA ARG A 6 3.45 -1.22 17.57
C ARG A 6 3.07 -1.53 16.12
N SER A 7 1.88 -1.08 15.69
CA SER A 7 1.47 -1.16 14.30
C SER A 7 2.28 -0.17 13.48
N VAL A 8 3.34 -0.65 12.85
CA VAL A 8 4.25 0.17 12.05
C VAL A 8 3.67 0.44 10.67
N ASN A 9 2.92 -0.52 10.14
CA ASN A 9 2.29 -0.38 8.84
C ASN A 9 0.92 -1.07 8.83
N ASN A 10 -0.12 -0.26 8.65
CA ASN A 10 -1.49 -0.73 8.45
C ASN A 10 -1.79 -0.70 6.96
N TRP A 11 -2.03 -1.89 6.40
CA TRP A 11 -2.47 -2.10 5.03
C TRP A 11 -3.96 -2.40 5.07
N HIS A 12 -4.73 -1.71 4.25
CA HIS A 12 -6.18 -1.88 4.16
C HIS A 12 -6.57 -2.10 2.71
N TYR A 13 -7.31 -3.18 2.47
CA TYR A 13 -7.92 -3.47 1.18
C TYR A 13 -9.41 -3.20 1.31
N ARG A 14 -9.93 -2.33 0.45
CA ARG A 14 -11.37 -2.09 0.32
C ARG A 14 -11.82 -2.60 -1.03
N LEU A 15 -12.79 -3.51 -1.01
CA LEU A 15 -13.40 -4.08 -2.21
C LEU A 15 -14.83 -3.56 -2.27
N GLU A 16 -15.14 -2.78 -3.30
CA GLU A 16 -16.45 -2.21 -3.53
C GLU A 16 -17.03 -2.81 -4.83
N PRO A 17 -18.28 -3.28 -4.84
CA PRO A 17 -18.88 -3.80 -6.07
C PRO A 17 -19.00 -2.67 -7.10
N ALA A 18 -18.57 -2.93 -8.33
CA ALA A 18 -18.54 -1.95 -9.42
C ALA A 18 -19.09 -2.58 -10.70
N GLY A 19 -20.42 -2.51 -10.86
CA GLY A 19 -21.11 -3.05 -12.04
C GLY A 19 -20.95 -4.56 -12.16
N ASP A 20 -20.30 -5.01 -13.24
CA ASP A 20 -19.93 -6.39 -13.53
C ASP A 20 -18.59 -6.82 -12.90
N GLY A 21 -17.91 -5.90 -12.20
CA GLY A 21 -16.63 -6.12 -11.56
C GLY A 21 -16.57 -5.70 -10.09
N THR A 22 -15.36 -5.54 -9.57
CA THR A 22 -15.07 -5.10 -8.21
C THR A 22 -13.94 -4.10 -8.22
N ASP A 23 -14.18 -2.91 -7.68
CA ASP A 23 -13.16 -1.92 -7.45
C ASP A 23 -12.36 -2.28 -6.20
N VAL A 24 -11.06 -2.51 -6.39
CA VAL A 24 -10.14 -2.80 -5.30
C VAL A 24 -9.29 -1.57 -5.03
N THR A 25 -9.52 -0.95 -3.87
CA THR A 25 -8.70 0.16 -3.37
C THR A 25 -7.77 -0.33 -2.27
N GLU A 26 -6.46 -0.19 -2.50
CA GLU A 26 -5.44 -0.48 -1.51
C GLU A 26 -4.94 0.82 -0.85
N SER A 27 -5.01 0.89 0.48
CA SER A 27 -4.56 2.03 1.28
C SER A 27 -3.52 1.59 2.29
N PHE A 28 -2.41 2.34 2.40
CA PHE A 28 -1.41 2.14 3.44
C PHE A 28 -1.35 3.34 4.38
N ARG A 29 -1.28 3.08 5.68
CA ARG A 29 -1.04 4.09 6.70
C ARG A 29 0.20 3.72 7.48
N LEU A 30 1.25 4.52 7.30
CA LEU A 30 2.43 4.51 8.15
C LEU A 30 2.11 5.29 9.41
N THR A 31 2.17 4.64 10.56
CA THR A 31 2.02 5.31 11.84
C THR A 31 3.22 6.25 12.04
N PRO A 32 3.02 7.54 12.37
CA PRO A 32 4.14 8.44 12.68
C PRO A 32 4.85 7.91 13.93
N SER A 33 6.11 7.52 13.77
CA SER A 33 6.99 7.07 14.84
C SER A 33 8.35 7.73 14.67
N VAL A 34 9.16 7.76 15.73
CA VAL A 34 10.52 8.31 15.67
C VAL A 34 11.34 7.67 14.54
N PHE A 35 11.14 6.37 14.30
CA PHE A 35 11.69 5.67 13.14
C PHE A 35 11.14 6.22 11.82
N THR A 36 9.82 6.38 11.67
CA THR A 36 9.21 6.91 10.45
C THR A 36 9.71 8.33 10.15
N THR A 37 9.91 9.17 11.17
CA THR A 37 10.42 10.55 11.05
C THR A 37 11.89 10.59 10.66
N VAL A 38 12.75 9.83 11.36
CA VAL A 38 14.18 9.73 11.02
C VAL A 38 14.37 9.13 9.62
N TYR A 39 13.55 8.13 9.26
CA TYR A 39 13.57 7.51 7.93
C TYR A 39 13.03 8.45 6.84
N TYR A 40 12.02 9.27 7.14
CA TYR A 40 11.52 10.31 6.24
C TYR A 40 12.59 11.36 5.93
N TRP A 41 13.36 11.73 6.95
CA TRP A 41 14.43 12.73 6.86
C TRP A 41 15.67 12.15 6.17
N ALA A 42 16.08 10.91 6.50
CA ALA A 42 17.27 10.26 5.96
C ALA A 42 17.12 9.76 4.51
N PHE A 43 15.93 9.30 4.11
CA PHE A 43 15.70 8.70 2.78
C PHE A 43 14.83 9.55 1.85
N GLY A 44 14.50 10.79 2.24
CA GLY A 44 13.57 11.63 1.49
C GLY A 44 12.25 10.89 1.29
N GLY A 45 11.49 10.68 2.37
CA GLY A 45 10.34 9.76 2.45
C GLY A 45 9.30 9.88 1.32
N TRP A 46 9.30 10.98 0.57
CA TRP A 46 8.55 11.15 -0.67
C TRP A 46 8.94 10.18 -1.81
N LEU A 47 10.23 9.93 -2.04
CA LEU A 47 10.70 8.99 -3.06
C LEU A 47 10.23 7.56 -2.76
N ARG A 48 10.27 7.17 -1.48
CA ARG A 48 9.82 5.86 -1.03
C ARG A 48 8.29 5.74 -1.05
N LYS A 49 7.56 6.82 -0.78
CA LYS A 49 6.09 6.88 -0.95
C LYS A 49 5.69 6.64 -2.41
N ARG A 50 6.32 7.35 -3.34
CA ARG A 50 6.09 7.17 -4.79
C ARG A 50 6.39 5.75 -5.25
N ARG A 51 7.54 5.19 -4.81
CA ARG A 51 7.89 3.81 -5.16
C ARG A 51 6.88 2.81 -4.59
N ASN A 52 6.44 2.98 -3.35
CA ASN A 52 5.41 2.11 -2.76
C ASN A 52 4.11 2.16 -3.56
N ILE A 53 3.59 3.36 -3.86
CA ILE A 53 2.35 3.52 -4.63
C ILE A 53 2.49 2.82 -5.99
N ARG A 54 3.60 3.04 -6.70
CA ARG A 54 3.82 2.42 -8.01
C ARG A 54 3.88 0.90 -7.94
N ASP A 55 4.60 0.36 -6.96
CA ASP A 55 4.78 -1.08 -6.82
C ASP A 55 3.45 -1.75 -6.37
N MET A 56 2.65 -1.07 -5.54
CA MET A 56 1.28 -1.47 -5.18
C MET A 56 0.36 -1.48 -6.40
N THR A 57 0.30 -0.38 -7.16
CA THR A 57 -0.50 -0.31 -8.41
C THR A 57 -0.12 -1.43 -9.38
N LYS A 58 1.18 -1.71 -9.52
CA LYS A 58 1.65 -2.81 -10.37
C LYS A 58 1.19 -4.18 -9.88
N THR A 59 1.11 -4.36 -8.57
CA THR A 59 0.63 -5.61 -7.95
C THR A 59 -0.86 -5.80 -8.20
N LEU A 60 -1.67 -4.75 -7.99
CA LEU A 60 -3.10 -4.79 -8.30
C LEU A 60 -3.36 -5.04 -9.78
N GLN A 61 -2.62 -4.40 -10.68
CA GLN A 61 -2.77 -4.64 -12.12
C GLN A 61 -2.45 -6.08 -12.49
N ARG A 62 -1.37 -6.67 -11.93
CA ARG A 62 -1.06 -8.09 -12.18
C ARG A 62 -2.13 -9.04 -11.65
N ILE A 63 -2.71 -8.75 -10.48
CA ILE A 63 -3.82 -9.53 -9.93
C ILE A 63 -5.01 -9.44 -10.88
N LYS A 64 -5.33 -8.24 -11.36
CA LYS A 64 -6.37 -8.01 -12.36
C LYS A 64 -6.12 -8.83 -13.63
N ASP A 65 -4.92 -8.75 -14.21
CA ASP A 65 -4.56 -9.47 -15.43
C ASP A 65 -4.70 -10.99 -15.28
N VAL A 66 -4.38 -11.54 -14.10
CA VAL A 66 -4.55 -12.99 -13.82
C VAL A 66 -6.02 -13.36 -13.68
N VAL A 67 -6.83 -12.52 -13.02
CA VAL A 67 -8.25 -12.78 -12.80
C VAL A 67 -9.07 -12.62 -14.08
N GLU A 68 -8.70 -11.71 -14.97
CA GLU A 68 -9.39 -11.48 -16.26
C GLU A 68 -8.89 -12.39 -17.40
N ALA A 69 -7.83 -13.16 -17.19
CA ALA A 69 -7.30 -14.10 -18.18
C ALA A 69 -8.02 -15.46 -18.20
N ASP A 70 -8.83 -15.74 -17.17
CA ASP A 70 -9.76 -16.87 -17.07
C ASP A 70 -11.18 -16.45 -17.48
#